data_AF-A0A8T7CLK4-F1
#
_entry.id   AF-A0A8T7CLK4-F1
#
_cell.length_a   1.000
_cell.length_b   1.000
_cell.length_c   1.000
_cell.angle_alpha   90.00
_cell.angle_beta   90.00
_cell.angle_gamma   90.00
#
_symmetry.space_group_name_H-M   'P 1'
#
loop_
_entity.id
_entity.type
_entity.pdbx_description
1 polymer ?
#
loop_
_entity_poly.entity_id
_entity_poly.type
_entity_poly.pdbx_seq_one_letter_code
_entity_poly.pdbx_strand_id
1 'polypeptide(L)'
;VAAMTILGEDMQYDQDMDSGVIFSRPEAAFVGLSVEQAKAKGIDAVEVKMPMSIDAKAMITNEIHGMIKIVADKASQRVIGVHYLADHADTLIGEGVMMVSGRMTLEQVANAIHPHPTQTEMFGEMARRLLSRLRRTRKK
;
A
#
# COMPACT_ATOMS: atom_id res chain seq x y z
N VAL A 1 -6.44 16.83 16.13
CA VAL A 1 -5.39 16.73 17.16
C VAL A 1 -5.36 17.97 18.04
N ALA A 2 -4.89 19.13 17.56
CA ALA A 2 -4.74 20.35 18.39
C ALA A 2 -5.98 20.72 19.24
N ALA A 3 -7.17 20.78 18.65
CA ALA A 3 -8.40 21.09 19.40
C ALA A 3 -8.73 20.04 20.46
N MET A 4 -8.53 18.74 20.17
CA MET A 4 -8.79 17.65 21.10
C MET A 4 -7.79 17.68 22.27
N THR A 5 -6.51 17.95 21.99
CA THR A 5 -5.48 18.11 23.01
C THR A 5 -5.81 19.25 23.97
N ILE A 6 -6.36 20.37 23.47
CA ILE A 6 -6.83 21.49 24.32
C ILE A 6 -7.98 21.04 25.24
N LEU A 7 -8.85 20.14 24.77
CA LEU A 7 -9.94 19.57 25.57
C LEU A 7 -9.46 18.50 26.57
N GLY A 8 -8.15 18.22 26.64
CA GLY A 8 -7.56 17.24 27.56
C GLY A 8 -7.53 15.81 27.02
N GLU A 9 -7.84 15.62 25.73
CA GLU A 9 -7.81 14.29 25.08
C GLU A 9 -6.39 13.91 24.65
N ASP A 10 -6.02 12.64 24.84
CA ASP A 10 -4.74 12.08 24.39
C ASP A 10 -4.81 11.72 22.91
N MET A 11 -4.62 12.72 22.06
CA MET A 11 -4.59 12.58 20.61
C MET A 11 -3.20 12.95 20.08
N GLN A 12 -2.65 12.07 19.23
CA GLN A 12 -1.39 12.29 18.55
C GLN A 12 -1.58 12.25 17.04
N TYR A 13 -0.79 13.05 16.33
CA TYR A 13 -0.71 13.00 14.88
C TYR A 13 0.42 12.05 14.48
N ASP A 14 0.10 11.08 13.63
CA ASP A 14 1.07 10.13 13.08
C ASP A 14 1.32 10.46 11.62
N GLN A 15 2.46 11.12 11.35
CA GLN A 15 2.86 11.50 10.01
C GLN A 15 3.20 10.30 9.12
N ASP A 16 3.48 9.13 9.71
CA ASP A 16 3.76 7.90 8.94
C ASP A 16 2.51 7.29 8.31
N MET A 17 1.34 7.89 8.55
CA MET A 17 0.06 7.49 7.97
C MET A 17 -0.44 8.47 6.91
N ASP A 18 0.32 9.54 6.62
CA ASP A 18 -0.05 10.53 5.62
C ASP A 18 -0.17 9.92 4.23
N SER A 19 -1.07 10.51 3.44
CA SER A 19 -1.24 10.20 2.03
C SER A 19 -1.11 11.45 1.17
N GLY A 20 -0.75 11.26 -0.09
CA GLY A 20 -0.63 12.34 -1.05
C GLY A 20 -0.82 11.86 -2.49
N VAL A 21 -1.27 12.77 -3.34
CA VAL A 21 -1.52 12.54 -4.76
C VAL A 21 -0.88 13.66 -5.57
N ILE A 22 -0.20 13.29 -6.64
CA ILE A 22 0.31 14.17 -7.69
C ILE A 22 -0.53 13.91 -8.93
N PHE A 23 -1.34 14.90 -9.29
CA PHE A 23 -2.29 14.86 -10.41
C PHE A 23 -1.60 15.10 -11.78
N SER A 24 -0.56 14.30 -12.06
CA SER A 24 0.12 14.23 -13.36
C SER A 24 -0.52 13.16 -14.27
N ARG A 25 0.06 12.91 -15.45
CA ARG A 25 -0.34 11.79 -16.33
C ARG A 25 0.87 10.90 -16.67
N PRO A 26 0.92 9.64 -16.21
CA PRO A 26 0.03 9.04 -15.21
C PRO A 26 0.14 9.75 -13.84
N GLU A 27 -0.82 9.52 -12.96
CA GLU A 27 -0.81 10.06 -11.61
C GLU A 27 0.19 9.31 -10.72
N ALA A 28 0.70 9.99 -9.69
CA ALA A 28 1.47 9.34 -8.64
C ALA A 28 0.77 9.54 -7.31
N ALA A 29 0.66 8.49 -6.51
CA ALA A 29 0.06 8.57 -5.18
C ALA A 29 0.84 7.72 -4.18
N PHE A 30 0.76 8.10 -2.91
CA PHE A 30 1.35 7.32 -1.83
C PHE A 30 0.50 7.42 -0.57
N VAL A 31 0.69 6.43 0.29
CA VAL A 31 0.32 6.50 1.70
C VAL A 31 1.37 5.76 2.52
N GLY A 32 1.73 6.34 3.64
CA GLY A 32 2.69 5.82 4.60
C GLY A 32 4.11 5.68 4.05
N LEU A 33 4.81 4.63 4.51
CA LEU A 33 6.26 4.53 4.40
C LEU A 33 6.74 3.80 3.15
N SER A 34 7.73 4.38 2.47
CA SER A 34 8.62 3.64 1.57
C SER A 34 9.52 2.67 2.35
N VAL A 35 10.14 1.69 1.66
CA VAL A 35 11.11 0.78 2.28
C VAL A 35 12.31 1.55 2.83
N GLU A 36 12.76 2.57 2.11
CA GLU A 36 13.88 3.42 2.50
C GLU A 36 13.57 4.19 3.79
N GLN A 37 12.39 4.83 3.87
CA GLN A 37 11.92 5.52 5.08
C GLN A 37 11.72 4.54 6.25
N ALA A 38 11.13 3.37 5.99
CA ALA A 38 10.91 2.35 7.02
C ALA A 38 12.25 1.85 7.60
N LYS A 39 13.24 1.57 6.73
CA LYS A 39 14.59 1.18 7.16
C LYS A 39 15.31 2.28 7.93
N ALA A 40 15.17 3.55 7.52
CA ALA A 40 15.73 4.68 8.25
C ALA A 40 15.16 4.81 9.68
N LYS A 41 13.93 4.30 9.90
CA LYS A 41 13.27 4.22 11.22
C LYS A 41 13.55 2.90 11.97
N GLY A 42 14.43 2.03 11.44
CA GLY A 42 14.75 0.75 12.07
C GLY A 42 13.70 -0.35 11.87
N ILE A 43 12.74 -0.16 10.95
CA ILE A 43 11.74 -1.18 10.61
C ILE A 43 12.34 -2.11 9.55
N ASP A 44 12.34 -3.42 9.81
CA ASP A 44 12.70 -4.41 8.79
C ASP A 44 11.56 -4.55 7.78
N ALA A 45 11.60 -3.72 6.74
CA ALA A 45 10.56 -3.65 5.72
C ALA A 45 10.87 -4.50 4.48
N VAL A 46 9.82 -5.00 3.86
CA VAL A 46 9.85 -5.69 2.56
C VAL A 46 8.81 -5.07 1.62
N GLU A 47 9.09 -5.07 0.32
CA GLU A 47 8.14 -4.61 -0.69
C GLU A 47 7.95 -5.61 -1.84
N VAL A 48 6.82 -5.47 -2.52
CA VAL A 48 6.56 -6.03 -3.85
C VAL A 48 6.09 -4.92 -4.77
N LYS A 49 6.52 -4.98 -6.03
CA LYS A 49 6.13 -4.07 -7.10
C LYS A 49 5.50 -4.88 -8.23
N MET A 50 4.47 -4.32 -8.85
CA MET A 50 3.82 -4.90 -10.02
C MET A 50 3.65 -3.84 -11.09
N PRO A 51 4.08 -4.09 -12.35
CA PRO A 51 3.82 -3.15 -13.43
C PRO A 51 2.32 -3.15 -13.77
N MET A 52 1.79 -2.01 -14.19
CA MET A 52 0.37 -1.94 -14.62
C MET A 52 0.12 -2.70 -15.92
N SER A 53 1.16 -3.02 -16.69
CA SER A 53 1.07 -3.80 -17.93
C SER A 53 0.61 -5.25 -17.75
N ILE A 54 0.52 -5.76 -16.52
CA ILE A 54 -0.02 -7.11 -16.24
C ILE A 54 -1.38 -7.06 -15.53
N ASP A 55 -1.90 -5.87 -15.27
CA ASP A 55 -3.23 -5.68 -14.71
C ASP A 55 -4.30 -5.83 -15.80
N ALA A 56 -5.30 -6.69 -15.58
CA ALA A 56 -6.31 -6.98 -16.58
C ALA A 56 -7.14 -5.75 -16.94
N LYS A 57 -7.51 -4.94 -15.94
CA LYS A 57 -8.30 -3.73 -16.14
C LYS A 57 -7.51 -2.67 -16.90
N ALA A 58 -6.26 -2.43 -16.53
CA ALA A 58 -5.36 -1.51 -17.20
C ALA A 58 -5.10 -1.89 -18.67
N MET A 59 -4.99 -3.19 -18.97
CA MET A 59 -4.88 -3.66 -20.35
C MET A 59 -6.15 -3.35 -21.17
N ILE A 60 -7.33 -3.52 -20.57
CA ILE A 60 -8.62 -3.24 -21.23
C ILE A 60 -8.78 -1.74 -21.52
N THR A 61 -8.32 -0.86 -20.61
CA THR A 61 -8.44 0.60 -20.74
C THR A 61 -7.26 1.25 -21.45
N ASN A 62 -6.22 0.48 -21.81
CA ASN A 62 -4.96 0.98 -22.36
C ASN A 62 -4.20 1.93 -21.41
N GLU A 63 -4.32 1.70 -20.10
CA GLU A 63 -3.73 2.46 -18.99
C GLU A 63 -2.55 1.68 -18.36
N ILE A 64 -1.70 1.10 -19.22
CA ILE A 64 -0.70 0.09 -18.84
C ILE A 64 0.61 0.68 -18.28
N HIS A 65 0.72 1.99 -18.20
CA HIS A 65 1.95 2.66 -17.81
C HIS A 65 2.09 2.78 -16.29
N GLY A 66 3.30 2.52 -15.80
CA GLY A 66 3.67 2.67 -14.40
C GLY A 66 3.55 1.39 -13.57
N MET A 67 3.33 1.52 -12.27
CA MET A 67 3.41 0.43 -11.31
C MET A 67 2.64 0.72 -10.02
N ILE A 68 2.36 -0.35 -9.29
CA ILE A 68 1.91 -0.33 -7.91
C ILE A 68 2.92 -1.03 -7.00
N LYS A 69 3.02 -0.57 -5.75
CA LYS A 69 3.94 -1.08 -4.74
C LYS A 69 3.26 -1.18 -3.38
N ILE A 70 3.37 -2.34 -2.73
CA ILE A 70 3.03 -2.53 -1.30
C ILE A 70 4.32 -2.68 -0.51
N VAL A 71 4.38 -2.00 0.64
CA VAL A 71 5.44 -2.10 1.66
C VAL A 71 4.84 -2.68 2.94
N ALA A 72 5.52 -3.66 3.52
CA ALA A 72 5.11 -4.30 4.78
C ALA A 72 6.27 -4.46 5.75
N ASP A 73 5.98 -4.35 7.04
CA ASP A 73 6.90 -4.75 8.11
C ASP A 73 6.97 -6.28 8.16
N LYS A 74 8.18 -6.85 8.14
CA LYS A 74 8.37 -8.31 8.18
C LYS A 74 7.93 -8.93 9.50
N ALA A 75 8.07 -8.22 10.62
CA ALA A 75 7.78 -8.75 11.94
C ALA A 75 6.26 -8.87 12.17
N SER A 76 5.53 -7.77 11.99
CA SER A 76 4.07 -7.75 12.17
C SER A 76 3.28 -8.19 10.93
N GLN A 77 3.92 -8.27 9.77
CA GLN A 77 3.27 -8.49 8.46
C GLN A 77 2.19 -7.46 8.15
N ARG A 78 2.23 -6.29 8.79
CA ARG A 78 1.30 -5.19 8.50
C ARG A 78 1.75 -4.43 7.26
N VAL A 79 0.78 -4.00 6.48
CA VAL A 79 1.00 -3.02 5.41
C VAL A 79 1.32 -1.68 6.06
N ILE A 80 2.49 -1.14 5.74
CA ILE A 80 2.98 0.14 6.28
C ILE A 80 3.14 1.22 5.21
N GLY A 81 2.93 0.86 3.94
CA GLY A 81 2.89 1.83 2.86
C GLY A 81 2.40 1.25 1.55
N VAL A 82 1.80 2.11 0.74
CA VAL A 82 1.35 1.81 -0.62
C VAL A 82 1.78 2.96 -1.52
N HIS A 83 2.32 2.64 -2.69
CA HIS A 83 2.74 3.64 -3.67
C HIS A 83 2.20 3.26 -5.04
N TYR A 84 1.75 4.26 -5.78
CA TYR A 84 1.14 4.14 -7.08
C TYR A 84 1.81 5.10 -8.05
N LEU A 85 1.99 4.63 -9.28
CA LEU A 85 2.22 5.43 -10.46
C LEU A 85 1.35 4.80 -11.55
N ALA A 86 0.13 5.29 -11.73
CA ALA A 86 -0.84 4.73 -12.69
C ALA A 86 -1.98 5.73 -12.92
N ASP A 87 -2.81 5.49 -13.94
CA ASP A 87 -4.11 6.16 -14.04
C ASP A 87 -5.01 5.76 -12.86
N HIS A 88 -5.81 6.71 -12.38
CA HIS A 88 -6.72 6.57 -11.22
C HIS A 88 -6.03 6.37 -9.86
N ALA A 89 -4.75 6.74 -9.73
CA ALA A 89 -4.04 6.63 -8.45
C ALA A 89 -4.69 7.48 -7.35
N ASP A 90 -5.29 8.62 -7.71
CA ASP A 90 -6.05 9.53 -6.84
C ASP A 90 -7.15 8.83 -6.05
N THR A 91 -7.87 7.92 -6.70
CA THR A 91 -8.99 7.17 -6.11
C THR A 91 -8.53 5.85 -5.50
N LEU A 92 -7.64 5.13 -6.19
CA LEU A 92 -7.16 3.81 -5.75
C LEU A 92 -6.30 3.89 -4.48
N ILE A 93 -5.60 5.00 -4.25
CA ILE A 93 -4.80 5.17 -3.02
C ILE A 93 -5.66 5.14 -1.75
N GLY A 94 -6.96 5.46 -1.86
CA GLY A 94 -7.90 5.39 -0.74
C GLY A 94 -7.98 4.00 -0.10
N GLU A 95 -7.88 2.93 -0.89
CA GLU A 95 -7.80 1.57 -0.34
C GLU A 95 -6.50 1.36 0.44
N GLY A 96 -5.37 1.86 -0.10
CA GLY A 96 -4.09 1.89 0.60
C GLY A 96 -4.17 2.62 1.94
N VAL A 97 -4.90 3.74 2.00
CA VAL A 97 -5.12 4.50 3.24
C VAL A 97 -5.84 3.65 4.27
N MET A 98 -6.87 2.91 3.87
CA MET A 98 -7.58 1.99 4.76
C MET A 98 -6.69 0.84 5.23
N MET A 99 -5.83 0.30 4.35
CA MET A 99 -4.87 -0.75 4.72
C MET A 99 -3.86 -0.27 5.77
N VAL A 100 -3.25 0.90 5.56
CA VAL A 100 -2.21 1.46 6.43
C VAL A 100 -2.81 1.94 7.75
N SER A 101 -3.86 2.78 7.70
CA SER A 101 -4.55 3.31 8.90
C SER A 101 -5.22 2.19 9.71
N GLY A 102 -5.80 1.20 9.02
CA GLY A 102 -6.41 0.03 9.63
C GLY A 102 -5.41 -1.00 10.14
N ARG A 103 -4.10 -0.76 9.95
CA ARG A 103 -3.01 -1.66 10.35
C ARG A 103 -3.23 -3.09 9.84
N MET A 104 -3.75 -3.21 8.61
CA MET A 104 -4.12 -4.48 8.00
C MET A 104 -2.89 -5.36 7.79
N THR A 105 -3.02 -6.64 8.09
CA THR A 105 -1.99 -7.63 7.77
C THR A 105 -2.06 -8.01 6.30
N LEU A 106 -0.93 -8.47 5.75
CA LEU A 106 -0.90 -9.05 4.41
C LEU A 106 -1.88 -10.22 4.26
N GLU A 107 -2.14 -10.97 5.33
CA GLU A 107 -3.11 -12.07 5.32
C GLU A 107 -4.55 -11.57 5.18
N GLN A 108 -4.91 -10.48 5.87
CA GLN A 108 -6.22 -9.86 5.69
C GLN A 108 -6.41 -9.34 4.26
N VAL A 109 -5.40 -8.66 3.71
CA VAL A 109 -5.45 -8.14 2.32
C VAL A 109 -5.49 -9.29 1.30
N ALA A 110 -4.69 -10.34 1.50
CA ALA A 110 -4.66 -11.48 0.61
C ALA A 110 -5.99 -12.25 0.57
N ASN A 111 -6.70 -12.33 1.71
CA ASN A 111 -7.98 -13.04 1.82
C ASN A 111 -9.20 -12.20 1.44
N ALA A 112 -9.02 -10.90 1.25
CA ALA A 112 -10.08 -10.05 0.69
C ALA A 112 -10.43 -10.50 -0.73
N ILE A 113 -11.73 -10.49 -1.06
CA ILE A 113 -12.23 -10.80 -2.38
C ILE A 113 -12.43 -9.48 -3.12
N HIS A 114 -11.48 -9.14 -3.98
CA HIS A 114 -11.60 -8.01 -4.90
C HIS A 114 -12.43 -8.40 -6.12
N PRO A 115 -13.22 -7.47 -6.68
CA PRO A 115 -13.91 -7.70 -7.94
C PRO A 115 -12.93 -7.92 -9.10
N HIS A 116 -13.33 -8.65 -10.13
CA HIS A 116 -12.55 -8.87 -11.33
C HIS A 116 -13.36 -8.49 -12.59
N PRO A 117 -12.77 -7.82 -13.59
CA PRO A 117 -11.44 -7.21 -13.58
C PRO A 117 -11.46 -5.80 -12.96
N THR A 118 -10.58 -5.50 -12.00
CA THR A 118 -10.35 -4.15 -11.46
C THR A 118 -8.90 -3.95 -11.05
N GLN A 119 -8.39 -2.71 -11.11
CA GLN A 119 -7.02 -2.41 -10.65
C GLN A 119 -6.81 -2.69 -9.15
N THR A 120 -7.89 -2.66 -8.35
CA THR A 120 -7.85 -2.98 -6.91
C THR A 120 -7.51 -4.44 -6.64
N GLU A 121 -7.78 -5.38 -7.56
CA GLU A 121 -7.44 -6.80 -7.36
C GLU A 121 -5.93 -7.05 -7.21
N MET A 122 -5.12 -6.14 -7.74
CA MET A 122 -3.66 -6.17 -7.62
C MET A 122 -3.19 -6.14 -6.17
N PHE A 123 -3.95 -5.53 -5.25
CA PHE A 123 -3.63 -5.53 -3.82
C PHE A 123 -3.62 -6.95 -3.24
N GLY A 124 -4.65 -7.74 -3.54
CA GLY A 124 -4.75 -9.14 -3.10
C GLY A 124 -3.61 -10.00 -3.65
N GLU A 125 -3.30 -9.87 -4.94
CA GLU A 125 -2.21 -10.61 -5.59
C GLU A 125 -0.84 -10.25 -5.02
N MET A 126 -0.55 -8.96 -4.84
CA MET A 126 0.69 -8.50 -4.22
C MET A 126 0.84 -8.99 -2.78
N ALA A 127 -0.23 -8.95 -1.98
CA ALA A 127 -0.21 -9.45 -0.62
C ALA A 127 0.12 -10.96 -0.57
N ARG A 128 -0.50 -11.76 -1.46
CA ARG A 128 -0.19 -13.20 -1.62
C ARG A 128 1.27 -13.43 -2.01
N ARG A 129 1.81 -12.65 -2.96
CA ARG A 129 3.23 -12.73 -3.37
C ARG A 129 4.18 -12.43 -2.22
N LEU A 130 3.90 -11.36 -1.46
CA LEU A 130 4.74 -10.93 -0.36
C LEU A 130 4.72 -11.96 0.79
N LEU A 131 3.55 -12.50 1.14
CA LEU A 131 3.40 -13.60 2.09
C LEU A 131 4.18 -14.84 1.67
N SER A 132 4.07 -15.25 0.40
CA SER A 132 4.81 -16.39 -0.14
C SER A 132 6.32 -16.22 0.00
N ARG A 133 6.84 -15.00 -0.28
CA ARG A 133 8.25 -14.67 -0.07
C ARG A 133 8.64 -14.78 1.40
N LEU A 134 7.90 -14.15 2.31
CA LEU A 134 8.20 -14.18 3.75
C LEU A 134 8.20 -15.61 4.33
N ARG A 135 7.25 -16.46 3.91
CA ARG A 135 7.18 -17.87 4.32
C ARG A 135 8.39 -18.67 3.84
N ARG A 136 8.94 -18.38 2.67
CA ARG A 136 10.15 -19.03 2.14
C ARG A 136 11.41 -18.59 2.89
N THR A 137 11.51 -17.32 3.25
CA THR A 137 12.67 -16.80 3.99
C THR A 137 12.73 -17.34 5.41
N ARG A 138 11.59 -17.57 6.08
CA ARG A 138 11.55 -18.13 7.45
C ARG A 138 11.97 -19.60 7.55
N LYS A 139 11.93 -20.34 6.43
CA LYS A 139 12.33 -21.77 6.39
C LYS A 139 13.83 -21.97 6.14
N LYS A 140 14.57 -20.91 5.84
CA LYS A 140 16.03 -20.91 5.69
C LYS A 140 16.66 -20.39 6.97
#